data_AF-A0A530BIJ8-F1
#
_entry.id   AF-A0A530BIJ8-F1
#
_cell.length_a   1.000
_cell.length_b   1.000
_cell.length_c   1.000
_cell.angle_alpha   90.00
_cell.angle_beta   90.00
_cell.angle_gamma   90.00
#
_symmetry.space_group_name_H-M   'P 1'
#
loop_
_entity.id
_entity.type
_entity.pdbx_description
1 polymer ?
#
loop_
_entity_poly.entity_id
_entity_poly.type
_entity_poly.pdbx_seq_one_letter_code
_entity_poly.pdbx_strand_id
1 'polypeptide(L)' 'MGWTLGRYFFFRYVSITFWFFLGLLALVFLIDFTELSGRTTGLPGFTYGTAFAISALRMPMIMLQTVPFVGLFSAMATLV' A
#
# COMPACT_ATOMS: atom_id res chain seq x y z
N MET A 1 28.32 -13.19 -18.02
CA MET A 1 26.87 -13.37 -18.28
C MET A 1 25.96 -12.74 -17.19
N GLY A 2 26.42 -11.76 -16.38
CA GLY A 2 25.66 -11.31 -15.20
C GLY A 2 24.80 -10.05 -15.36
N TRP A 3 25.10 -9.18 -16.33
CA TRP A 3 24.44 -7.86 -16.39
C TRP A 3 23.02 -7.92 -16.96
N THR A 4 22.83 -8.60 -18.08
CA THR A 4 21.53 -8.69 -18.77
C THR A 4 20.50 -9.45 -17.95
N LEU A 5 20.90 -10.56 -17.32
CA LEU A 5 20.04 -11.36 -16.46
C LEU A 5 19.68 -10.61 -15.17
N GLY A 6 20.65 -9.98 -14.51
CA GLY A 6 20.42 -9.17 -13.31
C GLY A 6 19.47 -8.00 -13.59
N ARG A 7 19.60 -7.34 -14.74
CA ARG A 7 18.71 -6.24 -15.14
C ARG A 7 17.29 -6.71 -15.41
N TYR A 8 17.11 -7.88 -16.04
CA TYR A 8 15.80 -8.48 -16.25
C TYR A 8 15.09 -8.79 -14.91
N PHE A 9 15.78 -9.50 -14.00
CA PHE A 9 15.21 -9.84 -12.69
C PHE A 9 14.93 -8.60 -11.84
N PHE A 10 15.77 -7.56 -11.92
CA PHE A 10 15.54 -6.31 -11.22
C PHE A 10 14.27 -5.59 -11.72
N PHE A 11 14.09 -5.42 -13.03
CA PHE A 11 12.88 -4.78 -13.56
C PHE A 11 11.62 -5.60 -13.27
N ARG A 12 11.72 -6.94 -13.32
CA ARG A 12 10.63 -7.84 -12.94
C ARG A 12 10.27 -7.64 -11.46
N TYR A 13 11.25 -7.64 -10.57
CA TYR A 13 11.07 -7.40 -9.15
C TYR A 13 10.42 -6.04 -8.89
N VAL A 14 10.99 -4.95 -9.43
CA VAL A 14 10.46 -3.59 -9.23
C VAL A 14 9.01 -3.48 -9.73
N SER A 15 8.70 -4.06 -10.90
CA SER A 15 7.33 -4.04 -11.42
C SER A 15 6.36 -4.77 -10.49
N ILE A 16 6.75 -5.93 -9.95
CA ILE A 16 5.91 -6.72 -9.04
C ILE A 16 5.77 -5.98 -7.70
N THR A 17 6.86 -5.51 -7.10
CA THR A 17 6.87 -4.71 -5.86
C THR A 17 5.96 -3.49 -6.01
N PHE A 18 6.02 -2.78 -7.14
CA PHE A 18 5.19 -1.62 -7.40
C PHE A 18 3.69 -1.98 -7.40
N TRP A 19 3.29 -3.05 -8.09
CA TRP A 19 1.89 -3.48 -8.11
C TRP A 19 1.39 -3.94 -6.74
N PHE A 20 2.20 -4.69 -5.99
CA PHE A 20 1.85 -5.08 -4.61
C PHE A 20 1.71 -3.86 -3.70
N PHE A 21 2.64 -2.91 -3.80
CA PHE A 21 2.62 -1.69 -3.00
C PHE A 21 1.37 -0.86 -3.30
N LEU A 22 1.03 -0.68 -4.58
CA LEU A 22 -0.13 0.10 -5.02
C LEU A 22 -1.45 -0.59 -4.62
N GLY A 23 -1.52 -1.92 -4.75
CA GLY A 23 -2.68 -2.71 -4.29
C GLY A 23 -2.90 -2.63 -2.78
N LEU A 24 -1.84 -2.77 -1.99
CA LEU A 24 -1.93 -2.60 -0.53
C LEU A 24 -2.25 -1.16 -0.14
N LEU A 25 -1.67 -0.18 -0.84
CA LEU A 25 -1.98 1.24 -0.63
C LEU A 25 -3.47 1.51 -0.79
N ALA A 26 -4.07 0.99 -1.86
CA ALA A 26 -5.51 1.14 -2.09
C ALA A 26 -6.34 0.41 -1.02
N LEU A 27 -5.99 -0.83 -0.67
CA LEU A 27 -6.71 -1.62 0.33
C LEU A 27 -6.66 -0.98 1.72
N VAL A 28 -5.47 -0.63 2.19
CA VAL A 28 -5.26 0.01 3.50
C VAL A 28 -6.02 1.33 3.57
N PHE A 29 -5.94 2.15 2.51
CA PHE A 29 -6.66 3.40 2.46
C PHE A 29 -8.18 3.21 2.52
N LEU A 30 -8.73 2.29 1.73
CA LEU A 30 -10.16 2.01 1.69
C LEU A 30 -10.66 1.50 3.04
N ILE A 31 -9.94 0.57 3.66
CA ILE A 31 -10.28 0.01 4.97
C ILE A 31 -10.25 1.11 6.04
N ASP A 32 -9.17 1.89 6.13
CA ASP A 32 -9.07 2.94 7.17
C ASP A 32 -10.12 4.03 6.96
N PHE A 33 -10.40 4.44 5.72
CA PHE A 33 -11.44 5.43 5.41
C PHE A 33 -12.84 4.96 5.78
N THR A 34 -13.18 3.71 5.43
CA THR A 34 -14.50 3.14 5.76
C THR A 34 -14.67 2.93 7.26
N GLU A 35 -13.62 2.51 7.96
CA GLU A 35 -13.61 2.34 9.42
C GLU A 35 -13.74 3.68 10.14
N LEU A 36 -12.98 4.70 9.72
CA LEU A 36 -13.10 6.05 10.27
C LEU A 36 -14.50 6.61 10.03
N SER A 37 -14.97 6.58 8.79
CA SER A 37 -16.30 7.09 8.43
C SER A 37 -17.40 6.38 9.22
N GLY A 38 -17.33 5.05 9.35
CA GLY A 38 -18.30 4.27 10.13
C GLY A 38 -18.35 4.67 11.60
N ARG A 39 -17.21 5.04 12.20
CA ARG A 39 -17.12 5.42 13.61
C ARG A 39 -17.50 6.88 13.89
N THR A 40 -17.31 7.78 12.93
CA THR A 40 -17.43 9.22 13.14
C THR A 40 -18.65 9.87 12.49
N THR A 41 -19.47 9.10 11.76
CA THR A 41 -20.72 9.58 11.13
C THR A 41 -21.71 10.25 12.10
N GLY A 42 -21.66 9.93 13.40
CA GLY A 42 -22.51 10.54 14.43
C GLY A 42 -21.94 11.79 15.11
N LEU A 43 -20.71 12.22 14.76
CA LEU A 43 -20.07 13.34 15.44
C LEU A 43 -20.43 14.69 14.80
N PRO A 44 -20.72 15.74 15.60
CA PRO A 44 -20.97 17.08 15.06
C PRO A 44 -19.71 17.61 14.36
N GLY A 45 -19.88 18.12 13.14
CA GLY A 45 -18.77 18.64 12.31
C GLY A 45 -18.04 17.60 11.46
N PHE A 46 -18.50 16.34 11.46
CA PHE A 46 -17.96 15.31 10.57
C PHE A 46 -18.33 15.54 9.11
N THR A 47 -17.37 15.39 8.19
CA THR A 47 -17.60 15.35 6.75
C THR A 47 -16.78 14.23 6.13
N TYR A 48 -17.23 13.67 5.00
CA TYR A 48 -16.45 12.65 4.29
C TYR A 48 -15.08 13.18 3.83
N GLY A 49 -14.96 14.48 3.57
CA GLY A 49 -13.68 15.12 3.23
C GLY A 49 -12.68 15.11 4.38
N THR A 50 -13.14 15.31 5.64
CA THR A 50 -12.24 15.25 6.80
C THR A 50 -11.78 13.81 7.07
N ALA A 51 -12.66 12.81 6.95
CA ALA A 51 -12.26 11.40 7.02
C ALA A 51 -11.21 11.05 5.96
N PHE A 52 -11.41 11.48 4.71
CA PHE A 52 -10.47 11.24 3.61
C PHE A 52 -9.08 11.81 3.94
N ALA A 53 -9.03 13.07 4.39
CA ALA A 53 -7.77 13.73 4.73
C ALA A 53 -7.05 13.03 5.91
N ILE A 54 -7.81 12.65 6.96
CA ILE A 54 -7.24 11.94 8.11
C ILE A 54 -6.69 10.58 7.69
N SER A 55 -7.44 9.79 6.91
CA SER A 55 -6.95 8.51 6.40
C SER A 55 -5.71 8.68 5.55
N ALA A 56 -5.69 9.65 4.63
CA ALA A 56 -4.53 9.91 3.77
C ALA A 56 -3.26 10.26 4.57
N LEU A 57 -3.39 10.99 5.68
CA LEU A 57 -2.26 11.34 6.55
C LEU A 57 -1.76 10.19 7.42
N ARG A 58 -2.65 9.28 7.83
CA ARG A 58 -2.29 8.11 8.66
C ARG A 58 -1.72 6.96 7.83
N MET A 59 -2.14 6.90 6.57
CA MET A 59 -1.82 5.85 5.62
C MET A 59 -0.31 5.57 5.45
N PRO A 60 0.61 6.56 5.38
CA PRO A 60 2.05 6.33 5.31
C PRO A 60 2.61 5.53 6.49
N MET A 61 2.14 5.81 7.71
CA MET A 61 2.62 5.13 8.92
C MET A 61 2.18 3.66 8.95
N ILE A 62 0.97 3.38 8.45
CA ILE A 62 0.46 2.00 8.32
C ILE A 62 1.25 1.26 7.24
N MET A 63 1.50 1.92 6.09
CA MET A 63 2.27 1.32 4.99
C MET A 63 3.72 1.00 5.35
N LEU A 64 4.36 1.81 6.20
CA LEU A 64 5.76 1.57 6.58
C LEU A 64 5.96 0.20 7.24
N GLN A 65 4.93 -0.29 7.95
CA GLN A 65 4.92 -1.60 8.60
C GLN A 65 4.70 -2.75 7.60
N THR A 66 4.12 -2.47 6.42
CA THR A 66 3.84 -3.48 5.40
C THR A 66 4.97 -3.64 4.38
N VAL A 67 5.88 -2.67 4.27
CA VAL A 67 7.06 -2.70 3.39
C VAL A 67 7.87 -4.01 3.45
N PRO A 68 8.24 -4.59 4.61
CA PRO A 68 9.00 -5.84 4.63
C PRO A 68 8.24 -7.00 3.97
N PHE A 69 6.92 -7.07 4.13
CA PHE A 69 6.10 -8.11 3.50
C PHE A 69 5.98 -7.91 1.99
N VAL A 70 5.87 -6.67 1.52
CA VAL A 70 5.90 -6.35 0.08
C VAL A 70 7.20 -6.82 -0.56
N GLY A 71 8.34 -6.60 0.11
CA GLY A 71 9.64 -7.10 -0.34
C GLY A 71 9.70 -8.62 -0.42
N LEU A 72 9.25 -9.32 0.63
CA LEU A 72 9.23 -10.79 0.66
C LEU A 72 8.33 -11.38 -0.44
N PHE A 73 7.09 -10.90 -0.57
CA PHE A 73 6.16 -11.41 -1.58
C PHE A 73 6.61 -11.10 -3.00
N SER A 74 7.15 -9.91 -3.25
CA SER A 74 7.68 -9.58 -4.57
C SER A 74 8.90 -10.41 -4.93
N ALA A 75 9.77 -10.74 -3.97
CA ALA A 75 10.91 -11.64 -4.19
C ALA A 75 10.44 -13.06 -4.56
N MET A 76 9.48 -13.61 -3.81
CA MET A 76 8.91 -14.93 -4.10
C MET A 76 8.23 -14.97 -5.48
N ALA A 77 7.41 -13.97 -5.81
CA ALA A 77 6.69 -13.89 -7.08
C ALA A 77 7.60 -13.62 -8.29
N THR A 78 8.77 -13.01 -8.10
CA THR A 78 9.74 -12.75 -9.17
C THR A 78 10.38 -14.04 -9.71
N LEU A 79 10.43 -15.10 -8.90
CA LEU A 79 11.08 -16.37 -9.23
C LEU A 79 10.13 -17.42 -9.82
N VAL A 80 8.82 -17.22 -9.66
CA VAL A 80 7.76 -18.03 -10.31
C VAL A 80 7.63 -17.61 -11.77
#